data_AF-A0A7C5S5V3-F1
#
_entry.id   AF-A0A7C5S5V3-F1
#
_cell.length_a   1.000
_cell.length_b   1.000
_cell.length_c   1.000
_cell.angle_alpha   90.00
_cell.angle_beta   90.00
_cell.angle_gamma   90.00
#
_symmetry.space_group_name_H-M   'P 1'
#
loop_
_entity.id
_entity.type
_entity.pdbx_description
1 polymer ?
#
loop_
_entity_poly.entity_id
_entity_poly.type
_entity_poly.pdbx_seq_one_letter_code
_entity_poly.pdbx_strand_id
1 'polypeptide(L)'
;MSSSTVSQPRGDQRLAFGLSDEERHWVQQCASRWAEHDVIPEEVYRWLVRRRYFKLFVPAAFGGIEVSLGEAVQLYEELAEVDGSLAWLVQIGAGGGFFVPSFAPEVAEQLFSPEHAVIAGSGALGGWARRVAGGYRVTGRWRYASGAQYATLFTANAVVEGTGEVRAFAFFPEQVQCERDWRALGMRATSSWSFAVDDVFVPEELSFVVGQRRWEPGLAVYRLPFGLFATASIGAVALGLARAYFREMGRYDRPEAVRRELACRRSLLEYAAGLFRAGVGQAESAASGGRIEEQHIRRLEWLMRAALQMVRHLFLEVLPAAGMAAVVEGELLGRIVRDCLTIFQHRALWTPQWGDQWDA
;
A
#
# COMPACT_ATOMS: atom_id res chain seq x y z
N MET A 1 -31.99 1.86 -17.65
CA MET A 1 -31.11 2.98 -17.24
C MET A 1 -29.80 2.80 -17.98
N SER A 2 -29.48 3.72 -18.88
CA SER A 2 -28.36 3.63 -19.82
C SER A 2 -27.02 3.59 -19.09
N SER A 3 -26.29 2.48 -19.23
CA SER A 3 -24.89 2.37 -18.82
C SER A 3 -24.06 3.31 -19.70
N SER A 4 -23.71 4.48 -19.18
CA SER A 4 -22.74 5.38 -19.79
C SER A 4 -21.34 4.82 -19.56
N THR A 5 -20.82 4.05 -20.52
CA THR A 5 -19.43 3.61 -20.54
C THR A 5 -18.51 4.82 -20.71
N VAL A 6 -17.81 5.20 -19.64
CA VAL A 6 -16.72 6.18 -19.70
C VAL A 6 -15.59 5.58 -20.54
N SER A 7 -15.26 6.21 -21.66
CA SER A 7 -14.22 5.72 -22.58
C SER A 7 -12.84 5.75 -21.93
N GLN A 8 -12.09 4.64 -22.02
CA GLN A 8 -10.69 4.56 -21.57
C GLN A 8 -9.75 5.40 -22.46
N PRO A 9 -8.63 5.90 -21.92
CA PRO A 9 -7.58 6.56 -22.71
C PRO A 9 -6.99 5.63 -23.79
N ARG A 10 -6.63 6.17 -24.96
CA ARG A 10 -6.08 5.40 -26.09
C ARG A 10 -4.65 4.91 -25.80
N GLY A 11 -4.41 3.60 -25.88
CA GLY A 11 -3.20 2.94 -25.37
C GLY A 11 -2.01 2.78 -26.31
N ASP A 12 -1.62 3.79 -27.09
CA ASP A 12 -0.55 3.62 -28.10
C ASP A 12 0.59 4.67 -28.05
N GLN A 13 0.81 5.28 -26.89
CA GLN A 13 2.04 6.04 -26.60
C GLN A 13 2.84 5.29 -25.55
N ARG A 14 4.20 5.36 -25.61
CA ARG A 14 5.06 4.91 -24.51
C ARG A 14 4.48 5.47 -23.22
N LEU A 15 3.96 4.58 -22.37
CA LEU A 15 3.25 4.93 -21.15
C LEU A 15 4.23 5.67 -20.23
N ALA A 16 4.17 7.00 -20.23
CA ALA A 16 4.97 7.84 -19.33
C ALA A 16 4.66 7.43 -17.88
N PHE A 17 5.67 7.35 -17.02
CA PHE A 17 5.49 7.04 -15.60
C PHE A 17 4.70 8.17 -14.91
N GLY A 18 3.86 7.82 -13.92
CA GLY A 18 2.88 8.76 -13.33
C GLY A 18 1.51 8.75 -14.01
N LEU A 19 0.59 9.60 -13.56
CA LEU A 19 -0.75 9.72 -14.14
C LEU A 19 -0.82 10.88 -15.15
N SER A 20 -1.34 10.63 -16.35
CA SER A 20 -1.76 11.72 -17.24
C SER A 20 -3.03 12.41 -16.71
N ASP A 21 -3.29 13.65 -17.16
CA ASP A 21 -4.52 14.36 -16.80
C ASP A 21 -5.79 13.62 -17.27
N GLU A 22 -5.70 12.95 -18.43
CA GLU A 22 -6.79 12.14 -18.98
C GLU A 22 -7.07 10.92 -18.08
N GLU A 23 -6.03 10.19 -17.67
CA GLU A 23 -6.15 9.06 -16.73
C GLU A 23 -6.67 9.52 -15.38
N ARG A 24 -6.17 10.65 -14.86
CA ARG A 24 -6.64 11.24 -13.60
C ARG A 24 -8.14 11.51 -13.67
N HIS A 25 -8.60 12.17 -14.73
CA HIS A 25 -10.01 12.48 -14.91
C HIS A 25 -10.85 11.22 -15.07
N TRP A 26 -10.36 10.26 -15.86
CA TRP A 26 -11.03 8.97 -16.08
C TRP A 26 -11.23 8.22 -14.75
N VAL A 27 -10.17 8.04 -13.96
CA VAL A 27 -10.27 7.35 -12.66
C VAL A 27 -11.21 8.10 -11.71
N GLN A 28 -11.14 9.44 -11.65
CA GLN A 28 -12.03 10.24 -10.79
C GLN A 28 -13.51 10.02 -11.12
N GLN A 29 -13.87 10.03 -12.42
CA GLN A 29 -15.24 9.73 -12.85
C GLN A 29 -15.65 8.32 -12.47
N CYS A 30 -14.72 7.37 -12.68
CA CYS A 30 -14.97 5.97 -12.41
C CYS A 30 -15.11 5.67 -10.91
N ALA A 31 -14.43 6.42 -10.03
CA ALA A 31 -14.38 6.18 -8.59
C ALA A 31 -15.74 6.26 -7.89
N SER A 32 -16.68 7.03 -8.45
CA SER A 32 -18.07 7.03 -8.00
C SER A 32 -18.71 5.63 -8.06
N ARG A 33 -18.28 4.78 -9.00
CA ARG A 33 -18.84 3.43 -9.24
C ARG A 33 -18.34 2.37 -8.27
N TRP A 34 -17.26 2.61 -7.53
CA TRP A 34 -16.77 1.68 -6.49
C TRP A 34 -16.71 2.30 -5.09
N ALA A 35 -17.20 3.53 -4.94
CA ALA A 35 -17.24 4.20 -3.64
C ALA A 35 -17.94 3.35 -2.56
N GLU A 36 -18.93 2.55 -2.98
CA GLU A 36 -19.73 1.70 -2.10
C GLU A 36 -19.48 0.19 -2.27
N HIS A 37 -18.55 -0.20 -3.14
CA HIS A 37 -18.24 -1.60 -3.43
C HIS A 37 -16.93 -2.05 -2.78
N ASP A 38 -16.82 -3.36 -2.53
CA ASP A 38 -15.65 -3.96 -1.88
C ASP A 38 -14.47 -4.20 -2.84
N VAL A 39 -14.66 -3.93 -4.13
CA VAL A 39 -13.72 -4.17 -5.24
C VAL A 39 -13.74 -2.99 -6.22
N ILE A 40 -12.60 -2.70 -6.85
CA ILE A 40 -12.55 -1.80 -8.01
C ILE A 40 -13.12 -2.49 -9.26
N PRO A 41 -13.62 -1.75 -10.25
CA PRO A 41 -14.12 -2.32 -11.49
C PRO A 41 -13.00 -3.00 -12.28
N GLU A 42 -13.35 -4.09 -12.96
CA GLU A 42 -12.42 -4.90 -13.77
C GLU A 42 -11.62 -4.07 -14.79
N GLU A 43 -12.25 -3.07 -15.41
CA GLU A 43 -11.59 -2.18 -16.36
C GLU A 43 -10.48 -1.31 -15.75
N VAL A 44 -10.60 -0.96 -14.46
CA VAL A 44 -9.57 -0.25 -13.69
C VAL A 44 -8.46 -1.20 -13.31
N TYR A 45 -8.81 -2.41 -12.84
CA TYR A 45 -7.82 -3.46 -12.59
C TYR A 45 -6.97 -3.77 -13.83
N ARG A 46 -7.59 -3.98 -15.00
CA ARG A 46 -6.88 -4.20 -16.27
C ARG A 46 -6.02 -3.01 -16.68
N TRP A 47 -6.46 -1.79 -16.39
CA TRP A 47 -5.61 -0.61 -16.61
C TRP A 47 -4.37 -0.63 -15.70
N LEU A 48 -4.50 -0.96 -14.41
CA LEU A 48 -3.36 -1.12 -13.49
C LEU A 48 -2.36 -2.19 -13.96
N VAL A 49 -2.86 -3.32 -14.46
CA VAL A 49 -2.04 -4.40 -15.04
C VAL A 49 -1.28 -3.90 -16.27
N ARG A 50 -1.96 -3.26 -17.23
CA ARG A 50 -1.30 -2.68 -18.42
C ARG A 50 -0.27 -1.60 -18.08
N ARG A 51 -0.55 -0.79 -17.06
CA ARG A 51 0.39 0.22 -16.52
C ARG A 51 1.54 -0.42 -15.73
N ARG A 52 1.47 -1.72 -15.43
CA ARG A 52 2.41 -2.47 -14.60
C ARG A 52 2.59 -1.89 -13.20
N TYR A 53 1.56 -1.23 -12.69
CA TYR A 53 1.61 -0.55 -11.39
C TYR A 53 1.67 -1.50 -10.20
N PHE A 54 1.37 -2.79 -10.37
CA PHE A 54 1.66 -3.81 -9.34
C PHE A 54 3.09 -4.36 -9.40
N LYS A 55 3.89 -3.95 -10.40
CA LYS A 55 5.23 -4.49 -10.69
C LYS A 55 6.30 -3.40 -10.67
N LEU A 56 6.11 -2.38 -9.81
CA LEU A 56 7.02 -1.24 -9.66
C LEU A 56 8.43 -1.68 -9.25
N PHE A 57 8.54 -2.51 -8.21
CA PHE A 57 9.81 -3.02 -7.67
C PHE A 57 10.13 -4.44 -8.16
N VAL A 58 9.60 -4.84 -9.31
CA VAL A 58 9.93 -6.12 -9.95
C VAL A 58 11.01 -5.83 -11.00
N PRO A 59 12.05 -6.69 -11.13
CA PRO A 59 13.06 -6.52 -12.17
C PRO A 59 12.47 -6.50 -13.58
N ALA A 60 13.11 -5.76 -14.48
CA ALA A 60 12.68 -5.63 -15.87
C ALA A 60 12.73 -6.98 -16.59
N ALA A 61 13.68 -7.86 -16.20
CA ALA A 61 13.78 -9.24 -16.66
C ALA A 61 12.51 -10.07 -16.38
N PHE A 62 11.75 -9.73 -15.33
CA PHE A 62 10.47 -10.37 -14.98
C PHE A 62 9.27 -9.49 -15.39
N GLY A 63 9.47 -8.56 -16.32
CA GLY A 63 8.43 -7.66 -16.83
C GLY A 63 8.02 -6.54 -15.88
N GLY A 64 8.81 -6.21 -14.86
CA GLY A 64 8.57 -5.05 -13.99
C GLY A 64 9.05 -3.71 -14.56
N ILE A 65 8.99 -2.66 -13.75
CA ILE A 65 9.36 -1.28 -14.13
C ILE A 65 10.73 -0.85 -13.58
N GLU A 66 11.18 -1.42 -12.46
CA GLU A 66 12.46 -1.08 -11.80
C GLU A 66 12.53 0.37 -11.26
N VAL A 67 11.47 0.84 -10.63
CA VAL A 67 11.44 2.21 -10.09
C VAL A 67 12.14 2.34 -8.74
N SER A 68 12.62 3.55 -8.50
CA SER A 68 13.13 4.05 -7.22
C SER A 68 12.04 4.06 -6.14
N LEU A 69 12.43 4.07 -4.86
CA LEU A 69 11.46 4.25 -3.76
C LEU A 69 10.81 5.64 -3.83
N GLY A 70 11.60 6.69 -4.12
CA GLY A 70 11.10 8.04 -4.30
C GLY A 70 10.08 8.15 -5.45
N GLU A 71 10.36 7.51 -6.59
CA GLU A 71 9.45 7.46 -7.75
C GLU A 71 8.13 6.75 -7.40
N ALA A 72 8.20 5.62 -6.70
CA ALA A 72 7.00 4.91 -6.25
C ALA A 72 6.19 5.74 -5.23
N VAL A 73 6.85 6.40 -4.27
CA VAL A 73 6.20 7.30 -3.31
C VAL A 73 5.46 8.42 -4.03
N GLN A 74 6.07 9.04 -5.03
CA GLN A 74 5.41 10.07 -5.83
C GLN A 74 4.15 9.52 -6.53
N LEU A 75 4.25 8.34 -7.17
CA LEU A 75 3.10 7.72 -7.82
C LEU A 75 1.97 7.39 -6.82
N TYR A 76 2.30 6.89 -5.63
CA TYR A 76 1.30 6.60 -4.60
C TYR A 76 0.61 7.86 -4.10
N GLU A 77 1.34 8.97 -3.91
CA GLU A 77 0.75 10.27 -3.58
C GLU A 77 -0.21 10.74 -4.70
N GLU A 78 0.22 10.66 -5.96
CA GLU A 78 -0.57 11.07 -7.12
C GLU A 78 -1.88 10.27 -7.27
N LEU A 79 -1.82 8.95 -7.02
CA LEU A 79 -2.97 8.05 -7.03
C LEU A 79 -3.88 8.32 -5.83
N ALA A 80 -3.33 8.56 -4.64
CA ALA A 80 -4.10 8.77 -3.41
C ALA A 80 -4.84 10.11 -3.44
N GLU A 81 -4.29 11.09 -4.16
CA GLU A 81 -5.02 12.31 -4.50
C GLU A 81 -6.25 12.05 -5.39
N VAL A 82 -6.29 10.94 -6.12
CA VAL A 82 -7.44 10.57 -6.96
C VAL A 82 -8.43 9.71 -6.19
N ASP A 83 -7.96 8.61 -5.61
CA ASP A 83 -8.76 7.64 -4.88
C ASP A 83 -7.89 6.85 -3.89
N GLY A 84 -8.29 6.83 -2.62
CA GLY A 84 -7.53 6.17 -1.56
C GLY A 84 -7.42 4.66 -1.77
N SER A 85 -8.53 4.02 -2.13
CA SER A 85 -8.57 2.56 -2.32
C SER A 85 -7.68 2.12 -3.47
N LEU A 86 -7.69 2.86 -4.58
CA LEU A 86 -6.82 2.62 -5.72
C LEU A 86 -5.34 2.72 -5.34
N ALA A 87 -4.96 3.80 -4.68
CA ALA A 87 -3.58 4.03 -4.26
C ALA A 87 -3.10 2.96 -3.28
N TRP A 88 -3.95 2.56 -2.34
CA TRP A 88 -3.68 1.49 -1.40
C TRP A 88 -3.47 0.14 -2.09
N LEU A 89 -4.34 -0.22 -3.04
CA LEU A 89 -4.20 -1.45 -3.82
C LEU A 89 -2.87 -1.48 -4.59
N VAL A 90 -2.55 -0.39 -5.29
CA VAL A 90 -1.30 -0.27 -6.04
C VAL A 90 -0.11 -0.38 -5.10
N GLN A 91 -0.12 0.33 -3.98
CA GLN A 91 0.98 0.33 -3.02
C GLN A 91 1.21 -1.04 -2.38
N ILE A 92 0.15 -1.77 -2.00
CA ILE A 92 0.29 -3.12 -1.43
C ILE A 92 0.76 -4.12 -2.48
N GLY A 93 0.11 -4.13 -3.66
CA GLY A 93 0.46 -5.06 -4.74
C GLY A 93 1.89 -4.84 -5.25
N ALA A 94 2.27 -3.59 -5.50
CA ALA A 94 3.65 -3.21 -5.82
C ALA A 94 4.62 -3.54 -4.68
N GLY A 95 4.18 -3.32 -3.43
CA GLY A 95 4.94 -3.62 -2.22
C GLY A 95 5.39 -5.08 -2.14
N GLY A 96 4.60 -6.02 -2.66
CA GLY A 96 5.01 -7.42 -2.76
C GLY A 96 6.25 -7.65 -3.64
N GLY A 97 6.51 -6.76 -4.61
CA GLY A 97 7.74 -6.76 -5.39
C GLY A 97 9.00 -6.66 -4.54
N PHE A 98 8.91 -6.12 -3.31
CA PHE A 98 10.01 -6.11 -2.33
C PHE A 98 10.52 -7.51 -2.00
N PHE A 99 9.68 -8.55 -2.09
CA PHE A 99 10.03 -9.93 -1.74
C PHE A 99 10.67 -10.72 -2.87
N VAL A 100 10.81 -10.16 -4.08
CA VAL A 100 11.51 -10.81 -5.21
C VAL A 100 12.84 -11.48 -4.79
N PRO A 101 13.78 -10.78 -4.11
CA PRO A 101 15.05 -11.39 -3.71
C PRO A 101 14.94 -12.38 -2.56
N SER A 102 13.78 -12.52 -1.90
CA SER A 102 13.58 -13.52 -0.84
C SER A 102 13.41 -14.93 -1.40
N PHE A 103 13.00 -15.04 -2.67
CA PHE A 103 12.95 -16.29 -3.42
C PHE A 103 14.24 -16.52 -4.22
N ALA A 104 14.54 -17.78 -4.55
CA ALA A 104 15.63 -18.08 -5.49
C ALA A 104 15.28 -17.47 -6.86
N PRO A 105 16.27 -17.06 -7.70
CA PRO A 105 16.00 -16.38 -8.96
C PRO A 105 14.98 -17.09 -9.85
N GLU A 106 15.07 -18.41 -9.97
CA GLU A 106 14.19 -19.22 -10.81
C GLU A 106 12.76 -19.28 -10.27
N VAL A 107 12.61 -19.31 -8.94
CA VAL A 107 11.31 -19.26 -8.26
C VAL A 107 10.70 -17.86 -8.38
N ALA A 108 11.52 -16.82 -8.20
CA ALA A 108 11.09 -15.44 -8.39
C ALA A 108 10.62 -15.19 -9.83
N GLU A 109 11.34 -15.69 -10.82
CA GLU A 109 10.93 -15.58 -12.22
C GLU A 109 9.54 -16.19 -12.44
N GLN A 110 9.30 -17.40 -11.93
CA GLN A 110 8.00 -18.08 -12.07
C GLN A 110 6.86 -17.31 -11.39
N LEU A 111 7.09 -16.78 -10.19
CA LEU A 111 6.06 -16.11 -9.39
C LEU A 111 5.74 -14.69 -9.90
N PHE A 112 6.74 -13.96 -10.39
CA PHE A 112 6.61 -12.53 -10.69
C PHE A 112 6.54 -12.21 -12.19
N SER A 113 6.95 -13.12 -13.08
CA SER A 113 6.88 -12.87 -14.53
C SER A 113 5.48 -12.78 -15.13
N PRO A 114 4.43 -13.47 -14.61
CA PRO A 114 3.07 -13.29 -15.12
C PRO A 114 2.68 -11.80 -15.17
N GLU A 115 1.99 -11.40 -16.24
CA GLU A 115 1.59 -10.00 -16.47
C GLU A 115 0.72 -9.47 -15.33
N HIS A 116 -0.19 -10.32 -14.84
CA HIS A 116 -1.15 -10.03 -13.79
C HIS A 116 -0.64 -10.39 -12.39
N ALA A 117 0.67 -10.58 -12.19
CA ALA A 117 1.24 -10.92 -10.89
C ALA A 117 0.93 -9.82 -9.86
N VAL A 118 0.21 -10.19 -8.80
CA VAL A 118 -0.15 -9.32 -7.67
C VAL A 118 0.01 -10.11 -6.39
N ILE A 119 0.73 -9.54 -5.43
CA ILE A 119 0.85 -10.11 -4.10
C ILE A 119 -0.13 -9.42 -3.16
N ALA A 120 -0.92 -10.24 -2.48
CA ALA A 120 -1.65 -9.82 -1.29
C ALA A 120 -1.09 -10.57 -0.08
N GLY A 121 -1.42 -10.13 1.12
CA GLY A 121 -0.92 -10.81 2.31
C GLY A 121 -1.04 -10.02 3.60
N SER A 122 -0.47 -10.58 4.65
CA SER A 122 -0.45 -9.95 5.97
C SER A 122 0.89 -10.18 6.66
N GLY A 123 1.46 -9.10 7.21
CA GLY A 123 2.65 -9.18 8.05
C GLY A 123 2.36 -9.59 9.50
N ALA A 124 1.08 -9.77 9.88
CA ALA A 124 0.71 -10.18 11.23
C ALA A 124 1.10 -11.63 11.53
N LEU A 125 1.40 -11.93 12.79
CA LEU A 125 1.62 -13.31 13.26
C LEU A 125 0.26 -13.99 13.45
N GLY A 126 -0.20 -14.71 12.44
CA GLY A 126 -1.54 -15.29 12.39
C GLY A 126 -1.59 -16.80 12.21
N GLY A 127 -0.44 -17.49 12.22
CA GLY A 127 -0.37 -18.92 11.99
C GLY A 127 0.84 -19.60 12.60
N TRP A 128 0.84 -20.92 12.49
CA TRP A 128 1.88 -21.82 12.96
C TRP A 128 2.40 -22.67 11.80
N ALA A 129 3.70 -22.96 11.81
CA ALA A 129 4.34 -23.76 10.79
C ALA A 129 5.10 -24.93 11.43
N ARG A 130 4.70 -26.16 11.09
CA ARG A 130 5.40 -27.37 11.51
C ARG A 130 6.40 -27.80 10.43
N ARG A 131 7.67 -27.92 10.80
CA ARG A 131 8.70 -28.42 9.88
C ARG A 131 8.45 -29.88 9.49
N VAL A 132 8.52 -30.18 8.20
CA VAL A 132 8.38 -31.53 7.63
C VAL A 132 9.48 -31.77 6.58
N ALA A 133 9.57 -32.98 6.03
CA ALA A 133 10.48 -33.25 4.92
C ALA A 133 10.13 -32.36 3.72
N GLY A 134 11.12 -31.59 3.22
CA GLY A 134 10.97 -30.72 2.04
C GLY A 134 10.35 -29.34 2.29
N GLY A 135 9.89 -29.03 3.51
CA GLY A 135 9.29 -27.74 3.81
C GLY A 135 8.49 -27.72 5.11
N TYR A 136 7.28 -27.17 5.05
CA TYR A 136 6.44 -26.90 6.22
C TYR A 136 4.98 -27.29 5.97
N ARG A 137 4.27 -27.64 7.03
CA ARG A 137 2.80 -27.66 7.07
C ARG A 137 2.34 -26.43 7.83
N VAL A 138 1.52 -25.59 7.21
CA VAL A 138 1.12 -24.29 7.76
C VAL A 138 -0.39 -24.28 7.99
N THR A 139 -0.79 -23.83 9.18
CA THR A 139 -2.18 -23.55 9.55
C THR A 139 -2.24 -22.15 10.14
N GLY A 140 -3.21 -21.34 9.71
CA GLY A 140 -3.36 -20.00 10.22
C GLY A 140 -4.50 -19.23 9.59
N ARG A 141 -4.82 -18.08 10.19
CA ARG A 141 -5.79 -17.11 9.69
C ARG A 141 -5.22 -15.71 9.87
N TRP A 142 -5.21 -14.95 8.79
CA TRP A 142 -4.72 -13.58 8.78
C TRP A 142 -5.83 -12.62 8.39
N ARG A 143 -5.72 -11.38 8.89
CA ARG A 143 -6.61 -10.28 8.52
C ARG A 143 -5.90 -9.32 7.58
N TYR A 144 -6.73 -8.64 6.79
CA TYR A 144 -6.36 -7.48 5.98
C TYR A 144 -5.41 -7.76 4.80
N ALA A 145 -5.67 -8.84 4.04
CA ALA A 145 -4.98 -9.08 2.78
C ALA A 145 -5.53 -8.17 1.68
N SER A 146 -5.08 -6.92 1.68
CA SER A 146 -5.48 -5.91 0.68
C SER A 146 -5.11 -6.40 -0.72
N GLY A 147 -6.06 -6.34 -1.64
CA GLY A 147 -5.93 -6.89 -2.99
C GLY A 147 -6.19 -8.40 -3.08
N ALA A 148 -6.75 -9.06 -2.06
CA ALA A 148 -7.03 -10.50 -2.07
C ALA A 148 -7.81 -10.96 -3.31
N GLN A 149 -8.73 -10.13 -3.81
CA GLN A 149 -9.50 -10.41 -5.03
C GLN A 149 -8.62 -10.57 -6.29
N TYR A 150 -7.45 -9.93 -6.33
CA TYR A 150 -6.56 -9.88 -7.49
C TYR A 150 -5.27 -10.69 -7.29
N ALA A 151 -5.10 -11.31 -6.12
CA ALA A 151 -3.85 -11.94 -5.74
C ALA A 151 -3.55 -13.17 -6.60
N THR A 152 -2.34 -13.21 -7.14
CA THR A 152 -1.75 -14.42 -7.74
C THR A 152 -0.90 -15.18 -6.74
N LEU A 153 -0.57 -14.53 -5.61
CA LEU A 153 0.20 -15.10 -4.51
C LEU A 153 -0.21 -14.41 -3.21
N PHE A 154 -0.45 -15.19 -2.18
CA PHE A 154 -0.64 -14.71 -0.81
C PHE A 154 0.65 -14.89 -0.03
N THR A 155 1.05 -13.89 0.76
CA THR A 155 2.16 -14.02 1.71
C THR A 155 1.71 -13.80 3.15
N ALA A 156 2.17 -14.65 4.08
CA ALA A 156 1.76 -14.58 5.47
C ALA A 156 2.86 -15.00 6.43
N ASN A 157 2.97 -14.33 7.58
CA ASN A 157 3.91 -14.71 8.63
C ASN A 157 3.31 -15.77 9.57
N ALA A 158 4.08 -16.82 9.84
CA ALA A 158 3.76 -17.83 10.85
C ALA A 158 4.96 -18.10 11.76
N VAL A 159 4.67 -18.57 12.97
CA VAL A 159 5.69 -18.98 13.94
C VAL A 159 6.03 -20.44 13.70
N VAL A 160 7.31 -20.75 13.50
CA VAL A 160 7.79 -22.12 13.33
C VAL A 160 7.78 -22.83 14.69
N GLU A 161 7.07 -23.95 14.77
CA GLU A 161 6.92 -24.74 15.98
C GLU A 161 8.28 -25.27 16.48
N GLY A 162 8.49 -25.21 17.79
CA GLY A 162 9.71 -25.68 18.44
C GLY A 162 10.90 -24.70 18.38
N THR A 163 10.94 -23.78 17.41
CA THR A 163 12.02 -22.77 17.32
C THR A 163 11.57 -21.36 17.70
N GLY A 164 10.29 -21.03 17.50
CA GLY A 164 9.79 -19.66 17.67
C GLY A 164 10.23 -18.70 16.57
N GLU A 165 10.90 -19.19 15.52
CA GLU A 165 11.29 -18.37 14.36
C GLU A 165 10.04 -17.84 13.64
N VAL A 166 10.00 -16.55 13.37
CA VAL A 166 8.99 -15.98 12.47
C VAL A 166 9.46 -16.13 11.03
N ARG A 167 8.66 -16.83 10.21
CA ARG A 167 8.92 -17.05 8.80
C ARG A 167 7.71 -16.67 7.97
N ALA A 168 7.96 -16.10 6.79
CA ALA A 168 6.93 -15.82 5.79
C ALA A 168 6.75 -17.03 4.87
N PHE A 169 5.51 -17.28 4.48
CA PHE A 169 5.11 -18.36 3.59
C PHE A 169 4.30 -17.80 2.42
N ALA A 170 4.56 -18.30 1.22
CA ALA A 170 3.82 -17.97 0.02
C ALA A 170 2.82 -19.08 -0.32
N PHE A 171 1.58 -18.69 -0.64
CA PHE A 171 0.48 -19.59 -0.99
C PHE A 171 -0.14 -19.18 -2.32
N PHE A 172 -0.44 -20.15 -3.17
CA PHE A 172 -1.25 -19.91 -4.36
C PHE A 172 -2.73 -19.74 -3.97
N PRO A 173 -3.53 -19.01 -4.76
CA PRO A 173 -4.94 -18.75 -4.45
C PRO A 173 -5.76 -20.00 -4.16
N GLU A 174 -5.48 -21.13 -4.84
CA GLU A 174 -6.20 -22.39 -4.67
C GLU A 174 -5.93 -23.06 -3.31
N GLN A 175 -4.86 -22.66 -2.63
CA GLN A 175 -4.50 -23.15 -1.30
C GLN A 175 -5.14 -22.33 -0.17
N VAL A 176 -5.81 -21.21 -0.52
CA VAL A 176 -6.24 -20.19 0.43
C VAL A 176 -7.77 -20.10 0.47
N GLN A 177 -8.33 -20.06 1.67
CA GLN A 177 -9.74 -19.76 1.89
C GLN A 177 -9.89 -18.27 2.20
N CYS A 178 -10.36 -17.48 1.23
CA CYS A 178 -10.63 -16.05 1.44
C CYS A 178 -11.99 -15.82 2.09
N GLU A 179 -12.03 -14.98 3.12
CA GLU A 179 -13.22 -14.54 3.83
C GLU A 179 -13.53 -13.09 3.43
N ARG A 180 -14.62 -12.85 2.69
CA ARG A 180 -15.01 -11.51 2.21
C ARG A 180 -15.61 -10.64 3.34
N ASP A 181 -14.81 -10.38 4.37
CA ASP A 181 -15.21 -9.79 5.64
C ASP A 181 -14.80 -8.31 5.82
N TRP A 182 -14.23 -7.69 4.79
CA TRP A 182 -13.79 -6.29 4.82
C TRP A 182 -14.98 -5.31 4.79
N ARG A 183 -15.49 -4.96 5.96
CA ARG A 183 -16.58 -3.99 6.16
C ARG A 183 -16.08 -2.74 6.90
N ALA A 184 -15.13 -2.03 6.29
CA ALA A 184 -14.50 -0.84 6.88
C ALA A 184 -15.26 0.47 6.57
N LEU A 185 -14.93 1.51 7.34
CA LEU A 185 -15.45 2.87 7.18
C LEU A 185 -15.03 3.48 5.84
N GLY A 186 -13.73 3.48 5.55
CA GLY A 186 -13.13 3.89 4.28
C GLY A 186 -12.22 2.80 3.72
N MET A 187 -11.54 3.09 2.62
CA MET A 187 -10.73 2.14 1.87
C MET A 187 -11.54 0.89 1.49
N ARG A 188 -12.81 1.06 1.14
CA ARG A 188 -13.76 -0.04 0.98
C ARG A 188 -13.42 -0.94 -0.20
N ALA A 189 -12.96 -0.35 -1.30
CA ALA A 189 -12.67 -1.07 -2.54
C ALA A 189 -11.32 -1.80 -2.58
N THR A 190 -10.61 -1.89 -1.44
CA THR A 190 -9.29 -2.53 -1.36
C THR A 190 -9.37 -4.05 -1.26
N SER A 191 -10.56 -4.62 -1.04
CA SER A 191 -10.74 -6.06 -0.87
C SER A 191 -9.78 -6.63 0.20
N SER A 192 -9.63 -5.94 1.34
CA SER A 192 -8.73 -6.31 2.44
C SER A 192 -9.29 -7.47 3.28
N TRP A 193 -9.62 -8.55 2.59
CA TRP A 193 -10.25 -9.74 3.11
C TRP A 193 -9.33 -10.49 4.07
N SER A 194 -9.94 -11.16 5.05
CA SER A 194 -9.24 -12.22 5.77
C SER A 194 -8.98 -13.42 4.86
N PHE A 195 -7.98 -14.21 5.22
CA PHE A 195 -7.73 -15.48 4.59
C PHE A 195 -7.19 -16.51 5.57
N ALA A 196 -7.46 -17.79 5.30
CA ALA A 196 -7.02 -18.91 6.11
C ALA A 196 -6.40 -20.02 5.25
N VAL A 197 -5.50 -20.77 5.87
CA VAL A 197 -4.94 -22.01 5.35
C VAL A 197 -5.01 -23.06 6.44
N ASP A 198 -5.29 -24.30 6.08
CA ASP A 198 -5.41 -25.42 7.02
C ASP A 198 -4.53 -26.59 6.57
N ASP A 199 -3.50 -26.88 7.36
CA ASP A 199 -2.48 -27.92 7.14
C ASP A 199 -1.90 -27.93 5.71
N VAL A 200 -1.71 -26.76 5.12
CA VAL A 200 -1.21 -26.63 3.75
C VAL A 200 0.30 -26.94 3.72
N PHE A 201 0.71 -27.83 2.82
CA PHE A 201 2.13 -28.06 2.56
C PHE A 201 2.71 -26.90 1.76
N VAL A 202 3.77 -26.29 2.29
CA VAL A 202 4.55 -25.23 1.64
C VAL A 202 5.99 -25.71 1.49
N PRO A 203 6.52 -25.84 0.26
CA PRO A 203 7.91 -26.24 0.06
C PRO A 203 8.87 -25.16 0.59
N GLU A 204 10.08 -25.57 0.99
CA GLU A 204 11.09 -24.66 1.57
C GLU A 204 11.37 -23.43 0.67
N GLU A 205 11.31 -23.60 -0.64
CA GLU A 205 11.53 -22.54 -1.64
C GLU A 205 10.45 -21.45 -1.66
N LEU A 206 9.25 -21.74 -1.16
CA LEU A 206 8.14 -20.79 -0.96
C LEU A 206 8.08 -20.25 0.47
N SER A 207 9.16 -20.43 1.24
CA SER A 207 9.30 -19.88 2.58
C SER A 207 10.56 -19.00 2.68
N PHE A 208 10.48 -17.93 3.47
CA PHE A 208 11.59 -16.99 3.63
C PHE A 208 11.50 -16.20 4.93
N VAL A 209 12.63 -15.64 5.36
CA VAL A 209 12.66 -14.67 6.46
C VAL A 209 12.67 -13.27 5.84
N VAL A 210 11.73 -12.43 6.24
CA VAL A 210 11.62 -11.05 5.71
C VAL A 210 12.93 -10.29 5.93
N GLY A 211 13.43 -9.66 4.87
CA GLY A 211 14.71 -8.93 4.88
C GLY A 211 15.94 -9.80 4.57
N GLN A 212 15.82 -11.14 4.58
CA GLN A 212 16.85 -12.00 4.02
C GLN A 212 16.69 -12.10 2.50
N ARG A 213 17.82 -11.95 1.81
CA ARG A 213 17.92 -11.94 0.35
C ARG A 213 18.80 -13.10 -0.10
N ARG A 214 18.35 -13.82 -1.13
CA ARG A 214 19.07 -14.93 -1.76
C ARG A 214 19.96 -14.46 -2.91
N TRP A 215 19.66 -13.30 -3.48
CA TRP A 215 20.40 -12.69 -4.60
C TRP A 215 20.18 -11.17 -4.63
N GLU A 216 20.90 -10.47 -5.51
CA GLU A 216 20.87 -9.01 -5.67
C GLU A 216 20.30 -8.63 -7.05
N PRO A 217 19.02 -8.25 -7.16
CA PRO A 217 18.40 -7.87 -8.43
C PRO A 217 18.74 -6.44 -8.91
N GLY A 218 19.63 -5.73 -8.22
CA GLY A 218 20.15 -4.42 -8.64
C GLY A 218 19.40 -3.19 -8.11
N LEU A 219 18.18 -3.32 -7.59
CA LEU A 219 17.46 -2.18 -7.00
C LEU A 219 17.89 -1.90 -5.56
N ALA A 220 18.17 -0.64 -5.25
CA ALA A 220 18.54 -0.20 -3.89
C ALA A 220 17.44 -0.48 -2.86
N VAL A 221 16.16 -0.46 -3.28
CA VAL A 221 15.00 -0.68 -2.40
C VAL A 221 15.10 -1.98 -1.60
N TYR A 222 15.69 -3.04 -2.18
CA TYR A 222 15.83 -4.34 -1.50
C TYR A 222 16.78 -4.33 -0.31
N ARG A 223 17.66 -3.33 -0.19
CA ARG A 223 18.59 -3.18 0.93
C ARG A 223 17.96 -2.46 2.12
N LEU A 224 16.78 -1.89 1.95
CA LEU A 224 16.05 -1.24 3.03
C LEU A 224 15.49 -2.29 4.00
N PRO A 225 15.44 -1.99 5.30
CA PRO A 225 14.57 -2.73 6.21
C PRO A 225 13.13 -2.64 5.74
N PHE A 226 12.39 -3.76 5.80
CA PHE A 226 11.00 -3.81 5.35
C PHE A 226 10.09 -2.80 6.07
N GLY A 227 10.32 -2.57 7.38
CA GLY A 227 9.56 -1.58 8.16
C GLY A 227 9.71 -0.14 7.63
N LEU A 228 10.92 0.22 7.23
CA LEU A 228 11.23 1.53 6.66
C LEU A 228 10.59 1.69 5.27
N PHE A 229 10.69 0.66 4.44
CA PHE A 229 10.03 0.58 3.13
C PHE A 229 8.50 0.70 3.25
N ALA A 230 7.90 -0.05 4.18
CA ALA A 230 6.45 -0.02 4.43
C ALA A 230 6.00 1.34 4.96
N THR A 231 6.76 1.96 5.86
CA THR A 231 6.49 3.32 6.38
C THR A 231 6.47 4.35 5.24
N ALA A 232 7.46 4.32 4.35
CA ALA A 232 7.52 5.20 3.18
C ALA A 232 6.34 4.95 2.21
N SER A 233 6.06 3.69 1.91
CA SER A 233 5.01 3.34 0.93
C SER A 233 3.61 3.71 1.43
N ILE A 234 3.26 3.32 2.65
CA ILE A 234 1.94 3.58 3.26
C ILE A 234 1.79 5.07 3.60
N GLY A 235 2.87 5.71 4.06
CA GLY A 235 2.91 7.14 4.35
C GLY A 235 2.59 8.01 3.14
N ALA A 236 3.06 7.61 1.95
CA ALA A 236 2.75 8.29 0.70
C ALA A 236 1.24 8.34 0.41
N VAL A 237 0.54 7.21 0.62
CA VAL A 237 -0.92 7.15 0.44
C VAL A 237 -1.63 8.06 1.45
N ALA A 238 -1.21 8.07 2.72
CA ALA A 238 -1.79 8.94 3.74
C ALA A 238 -1.60 10.42 3.42
N LEU A 239 -0.43 10.78 2.89
CA LEU A 239 -0.11 12.14 2.48
C LEU A 239 -0.94 12.59 1.27
N GLY A 240 -1.04 11.76 0.23
CA GLY A 240 -1.87 12.07 -0.94
C GLY A 240 -3.36 12.20 -0.59
N LEU A 241 -3.88 11.36 0.30
CA LEU A 241 -5.25 11.49 0.82
C LEU A 241 -5.46 12.80 1.58
N ALA A 242 -4.51 13.20 2.43
CA ALA A 242 -4.59 14.46 3.15
C ALA A 242 -4.54 15.68 2.19
N ARG A 243 -3.72 15.64 1.13
CA ARG A 243 -3.76 16.66 0.07
C ARG A 243 -5.11 16.68 -0.65
N ALA A 244 -5.66 15.51 -0.96
CA ALA A 244 -6.98 15.38 -1.57
C ALA A 244 -8.05 16.07 -0.71
N TYR A 245 -8.01 15.85 0.61
CA TYR A 245 -8.90 16.47 1.58
C TYR A 245 -8.81 18.00 1.55
N PHE A 246 -7.61 18.57 1.65
CA PHE A 246 -7.44 20.04 1.63
C PHE A 246 -7.83 20.66 0.29
N ARG A 247 -7.57 19.97 -0.83
CA ARG A 247 -8.00 20.41 -2.16
C ARG A 247 -9.52 20.40 -2.28
N GLU A 248 -10.17 19.34 -1.81
CA GLU A 248 -11.62 19.17 -1.88
C GLU A 248 -12.33 20.18 -0.97
N MET A 249 -11.82 20.40 0.25
CA MET A 249 -12.28 21.45 1.16
C MET A 249 -12.28 22.85 0.52
N GLY A 250 -11.34 23.13 -0.37
CA GLY A 250 -11.27 24.41 -1.10
C GLY A 250 -12.39 24.65 -2.11
N ARG A 251 -13.21 23.63 -2.43
CA ARG A 251 -14.35 23.75 -3.35
C ARG A 251 -15.63 24.23 -2.67
N TYR A 252 -15.69 24.17 -1.35
CA TYR A 252 -16.88 24.54 -0.58
C TYR A 252 -16.80 26.01 -0.16
N ASP A 253 -17.91 26.74 -0.29
CA ASP A 253 -17.99 28.09 0.24
C ASP A 253 -17.96 28.08 1.77
N ARG A 254 -17.14 28.96 2.34
CA ARG A 254 -16.81 29.03 3.77
C ARG A 254 -16.50 30.47 4.14
N PRO A 255 -16.77 30.90 5.39
CA PRO A 255 -16.37 32.23 5.87
C PRO A 255 -14.87 32.48 5.66
N GLU A 256 -14.50 33.74 5.42
CA GLU A 256 -13.11 34.11 5.09
C GLU A 256 -12.11 33.64 6.15
N ALA A 257 -12.44 33.77 7.44
CA ALA A 257 -11.61 33.30 8.54
C ALA A 257 -11.29 31.81 8.44
N VAL A 258 -12.29 30.98 8.08
CA VAL A 258 -12.12 29.52 7.90
C VAL A 258 -11.26 29.22 6.68
N ARG A 259 -11.43 29.95 5.57
CA ARG A 259 -10.58 29.77 4.37
C ARG A 259 -9.12 30.08 4.66
N ARG A 260 -8.83 31.15 5.42
CA ARG A 260 -7.46 31.50 5.83
C ARG A 260 -6.85 30.41 6.71
N GLU A 261 -7.64 29.86 7.63
CA GLU A 261 -7.21 28.78 8.50
C GLU A 261 -6.84 27.51 7.71
N LEU A 262 -7.72 27.09 6.80
CA LEU A 262 -7.48 25.94 5.90
C LEU A 262 -6.24 26.14 5.04
N ALA A 263 -6.03 27.34 4.50
CA ALA A 263 -4.83 27.68 3.73
C ALA A 263 -3.56 27.57 4.58
N CYS A 264 -3.61 28.03 5.83
CA CYS A 264 -2.48 27.94 6.75
C CYS A 264 -2.15 26.47 7.09
N ARG A 265 -3.16 25.65 7.39
CA ARG A 265 -2.96 24.22 7.69
C ARG A 265 -2.49 23.43 6.47
N ARG A 266 -2.95 23.80 5.27
CA ARG A 266 -2.42 23.24 4.01
C ARG A 266 -0.93 23.52 3.86
N SER A 267 -0.46 24.73 4.14
CA SER A 267 0.98 25.04 4.11
C SER A 267 1.78 24.22 5.13
N LEU A 268 1.24 24.01 6.33
CA LEU A 268 1.87 23.14 7.34
C LEU A 268 1.90 21.67 6.90
N LEU A 269 0.86 21.20 6.21
CA LEU A 269 0.83 19.86 5.61
C LEU A 269 1.92 19.71 4.55
N GLU A 270 2.14 20.71 3.71
CA GLU A 270 3.23 20.69 2.71
C GLU A 270 4.62 20.71 3.34
N TYR A 271 4.77 21.40 4.47
CA TYR A 271 6.01 21.33 5.25
C TYR A 271 6.27 19.93 5.80
N ALA A 272 5.25 19.30 6.42
CA ALA A 272 5.33 17.93 6.90
C ALA A 272 5.62 16.93 5.76
N ALA A 273 5.00 17.14 4.60
CA ALA A 273 5.28 16.38 3.38
C ALA A 273 6.73 16.48 2.94
N GLY A 274 7.32 17.67 2.99
CA GLY A 274 8.73 17.91 2.70
C GLY A 274 9.65 17.11 3.61
N LEU A 275 9.36 17.10 4.92
CA LEU A 275 10.11 16.29 5.90
C LEU A 275 9.99 14.79 5.63
N PHE A 276 8.79 14.31 5.31
CA PHE A 276 8.55 12.91 4.97
C PHE A 276 9.36 12.49 3.73
N ARG A 277 9.25 13.24 2.63
CA ARG A 277 9.98 12.97 1.38
C ARG A 277 11.51 13.08 1.55
N ALA A 278 11.98 14.01 2.38
CA ALA A 278 13.39 14.09 2.73
C ALA A 278 13.87 12.84 3.48
N GLY A 279 13.03 12.25 4.34
CA GLY A 279 13.28 10.95 4.97
C GLY A 279 13.37 9.80 3.97
N VAL A 280 12.44 9.77 2.99
CA VAL A 280 12.48 8.79 1.88
C VAL A 280 13.76 8.90 1.07
N GLY A 281 14.16 10.12 0.65
CA GLY A 281 15.38 10.34 -0.11
C GLY A 281 16.65 9.97 0.66
N GLN A 282 16.69 10.22 1.97
CA GLN A 282 17.79 9.77 2.83
C GLN A 282 17.86 8.25 2.95
N ALA A 283 16.71 7.57 3.09
CA ALA A 283 16.64 6.12 3.11
C ALA A 283 17.18 5.51 1.81
N GLU A 284 16.78 6.05 0.67
CA GLU A 284 17.23 5.59 -0.66
C GLU A 284 18.72 5.83 -0.89
N SER A 285 19.23 7.00 -0.51
CA SER A 285 20.66 7.31 -0.56
C SER A 285 21.47 6.34 0.32
N ALA A 286 21.01 6.07 1.54
CA ALA A 286 21.65 5.12 2.45
C ALA A 286 21.66 3.69 1.89
N ALA A 287 20.56 3.24 1.28
CA ALA A 287 20.46 1.92 0.67
C ALA A 287 21.39 1.76 -0.56
N SER A 288 21.56 2.84 -1.33
CA SER A 288 22.48 2.88 -2.46
C SER A 288 23.94 2.82 -2.01
N GLY A 289 24.27 3.45 -0.87
CA GLY A 289 25.60 3.45 -0.26
C GLY A 289 25.99 2.13 0.44
N GLY A 290 25.08 1.16 0.56
CA GLY A 290 25.36 -0.16 1.12
C GLY A 290 24.65 -0.41 2.45
N ARG A 291 25.38 -0.81 3.48
CA ARG A 291 24.80 -1.19 4.78
C ARG A 291 24.33 0.04 5.54
N ILE A 292 23.05 0.08 5.90
CA ILE A 292 22.46 1.13 6.73
C ILE A 292 22.61 0.73 8.20
N GLU A 293 23.12 1.65 9.01
CA GLU A 293 23.21 1.44 10.46
C GLU A 293 21.83 1.45 11.11
N GLU A 294 21.64 0.58 12.09
CA GLU A 294 20.39 0.42 12.84
C GLU A 294 19.91 1.72 13.50
N GLN A 295 20.82 2.53 14.04
CA GLN A 295 20.48 3.84 14.61
C GLN A 295 19.97 4.82 13.53
N HIS A 296 20.54 4.75 12.32
CA HIS A 296 20.11 5.59 11.21
C HIS A 296 18.72 5.17 10.72
N ILE A 297 18.47 3.87 10.59
CA ILE A 297 17.14 3.32 10.26
C ILE A 297 16.07 3.86 11.21
N ARG A 298 16.29 3.71 12.53
CA ARG A 298 15.33 4.19 13.54
C ARG A 298 15.08 5.69 13.47
N ARG A 299 16.12 6.49 13.19
CA ARG A 299 15.98 7.95 13.02
C ARG A 299 15.10 8.29 11.81
N LEU A 300 15.30 7.60 10.68
CA LEU A 300 14.52 7.82 9.46
C LEU A 300 13.06 7.39 9.64
N GLU A 301 12.83 6.22 10.25
CA GLU A 301 11.47 5.77 10.58
C GLU A 301 10.77 6.77 11.50
N TRP A 302 11.46 7.26 12.54
CA TRP A 302 10.91 8.25 13.46
C TRP A 302 10.58 9.58 12.77
N LEU A 303 11.49 10.09 11.93
CA LEU A 303 11.27 11.32 11.16
C LEU A 303 10.02 11.21 10.26
N MET A 304 9.93 10.13 9.48
CA MET A 304 8.79 9.93 8.58
C MET A 304 7.49 9.77 9.36
N ARG A 305 7.47 8.96 10.43
CA ARG A 305 6.29 8.77 11.27
C ARG A 305 5.87 10.06 11.98
N ALA A 306 6.82 10.85 12.49
CA ALA A 306 6.52 12.14 13.11
C ALA A 306 5.87 13.11 12.11
N ALA A 307 6.39 13.19 10.88
CA ALA A 307 5.77 13.98 9.81
C ALA A 307 4.33 13.50 9.50
N LEU A 308 4.11 12.19 9.42
CA LEU A 308 2.78 11.61 9.19
C LEU A 308 1.81 11.86 10.36
N GLN A 309 2.31 11.91 11.59
CA GLN A 309 1.52 12.31 12.76
C GLN A 309 1.11 13.78 12.71
N MET A 310 1.98 14.67 12.21
CA MET A 310 1.60 16.06 11.94
C MET A 310 0.50 16.14 10.88
N VAL A 311 0.60 15.38 9.78
CA VAL A 311 -0.44 15.31 8.75
C VAL A 311 -1.76 14.83 9.34
N ARG A 312 -1.75 13.77 10.16
CA ARG A 312 -2.94 13.27 10.88
C ARG A 312 -3.57 14.36 11.75
N HIS A 313 -2.76 15.06 12.54
CA HIS A 313 -3.23 16.10 13.44
C HIS A 313 -3.89 17.25 12.67
N LEU A 314 -3.23 17.75 11.62
CA LEU A 314 -3.75 18.83 10.77
C LEU A 314 -5.09 18.44 10.14
N PHE A 315 -5.20 17.22 9.62
CA PHE A 315 -6.45 16.70 9.07
C PHE A 315 -7.58 16.69 10.11
N LEU A 316 -7.34 16.13 11.29
CA LEU A 316 -8.35 16.02 12.36
C LEU A 316 -8.74 17.39 12.92
N GLU A 317 -7.78 18.30 13.07
CA GLU A 317 -7.98 19.66 13.59
C GLU A 317 -9.00 20.43 12.74
N VAL A 318 -8.88 20.35 11.41
CA VAL A 318 -9.78 21.09 10.50
C VAL A 318 -11.00 20.29 10.04
N LEU A 319 -11.18 19.06 10.52
CA LEU A 319 -12.34 18.23 10.17
C LEU A 319 -13.69 18.93 10.45
N PRO A 320 -13.89 19.67 11.56
CA PRO A 320 -15.14 20.39 11.80
C PRO A 320 -15.49 21.41 10.70
N ALA A 321 -14.49 21.96 10.00
CA ALA A 321 -14.72 22.89 8.90
C ALA A 321 -15.37 22.23 7.67
N ALA A 322 -15.32 20.90 7.57
CA ALA A 322 -15.99 20.15 6.51
C ALA A 322 -17.53 20.17 6.67
N GLY A 323 -18.03 20.34 7.90
CA GLY A 323 -19.47 20.32 8.19
C GLY A 323 -20.13 19.01 7.76
N MET A 324 -21.40 19.07 7.36
CA MET A 324 -22.17 17.88 6.98
C MET A 324 -21.61 17.15 5.75
N ALA A 325 -20.89 17.82 4.86
CA ALA A 325 -20.28 17.19 3.68
C ALA A 325 -19.22 16.11 4.04
N ALA A 326 -18.69 16.12 5.27
CA ALA A 326 -17.82 15.04 5.76
C ALA A 326 -18.56 13.74 6.08
N VAL A 327 -19.87 13.78 6.29
CA VAL A 327 -20.65 12.64 6.80
C VAL A 327 -21.83 12.25 5.92
N VAL A 328 -22.18 13.08 4.92
CA VAL A 328 -23.21 12.74 3.93
C VAL A 328 -22.69 11.67 2.98
N GLU A 329 -23.46 10.59 2.82
CA GLU A 329 -23.16 9.53 1.87
C GLU A 329 -23.21 10.03 0.42
N GLY A 330 -22.35 9.49 -0.43
CA GLY A 330 -22.21 9.92 -1.84
C GLY A 330 -21.35 11.16 -2.08
N GLU A 331 -21.10 11.99 -1.07
CA GLU A 331 -20.19 13.15 -1.21
C GLU A 331 -18.72 12.71 -1.29
N LEU A 332 -17.98 13.29 -2.24
CA LEU A 332 -16.55 13.01 -2.42
C LEU A 332 -15.75 13.32 -1.16
N LEU A 333 -16.06 14.45 -0.51
CA LEU A 333 -15.39 14.86 0.72
C LEU A 333 -15.60 13.82 1.83
N GLY A 334 -16.83 13.32 2.00
CA GLY A 334 -17.15 12.27 2.96
C GLY A 334 -16.36 11.00 2.70
N ARG A 335 -16.20 10.59 1.43
CA ARG A 335 -15.36 9.45 1.06
C ARG A 335 -13.89 9.67 1.46
N ILE A 336 -13.31 10.81 1.11
CA ILE A 336 -11.91 11.14 1.45
C ILE A 336 -11.72 11.15 2.98
N VAL A 337 -12.67 11.71 3.73
CA VAL A 337 -12.63 11.70 5.21
C VAL A 337 -12.60 10.27 5.75
N ARG A 338 -13.46 9.38 5.25
CA ARG A 338 -13.48 7.97 5.67
C ARG A 338 -12.18 7.24 5.33
N ASP A 339 -11.61 7.50 4.17
CA ASP A 339 -10.32 6.94 3.75
C ASP A 339 -9.17 7.44 4.65
N CYS A 340 -9.11 8.74 4.94
CA CYS A 340 -8.17 9.33 5.89
C CYS A 340 -8.30 8.70 7.29
N LEU A 341 -9.53 8.60 7.82
CA LEU A 341 -9.76 7.99 9.13
C LEU A 341 -9.31 6.52 9.18
N THR A 342 -9.46 5.80 8.07
CA THR A 342 -9.07 4.38 7.96
C THR A 342 -7.56 4.21 7.85
N ILE A 343 -6.88 4.94 6.97
CA ILE A 343 -5.44 4.75 6.74
C ILE A 343 -4.61 5.06 7.99
N PHE A 344 -5.00 6.07 8.78
CA PHE A 344 -4.27 6.44 10.00
C PHE A 344 -4.36 5.41 11.13
N GLN A 345 -5.14 4.32 10.95
CA GLN A 345 -5.14 3.16 11.86
C GLN A 345 -4.00 2.17 11.55
N HIS A 346 -3.28 2.33 10.44
CA HIS A 346 -2.22 1.39 10.10
C HIS A 346 -0.97 1.62 10.96
N ARG A 347 -0.47 0.55 11.61
CA ARG A 347 0.67 0.58 12.55
C ARG A 347 1.95 1.21 11.99
N ALA A 348 2.17 1.10 10.68
CA ALA A 348 3.35 1.68 10.01
C ALA A 348 3.40 3.22 10.12
N LEU A 349 2.26 3.87 10.39
CA LEU A 349 2.15 5.31 10.55
C LEU A 349 2.28 5.76 12.01
N TRP A 350 2.28 4.84 12.97
CA TRP A 350 2.28 5.14 14.39
C TRP A 350 3.69 5.38 14.91
N THR A 351 3.86 6.35 15.81
CA THR A 351 5.06 6.48 16.62
C THR A 351 5.05 5.43 17.74
N PRO A 352 6.22 5.06 18.32
CA PRO A 352 6.32 4.01 19.34
C PRO A 352 5.37 4.17 20.54
N GLN A 353 5.01 5.41 20.88
CA GLN A 353 4.04 5.76 21.93
C GLN A 353 2.67 5.09 21.75
N TRP A 354 2.34 4.66 20.53
CA TRP A 354 1.08 4.00 20.19
C TRP A 354 1.27 2.53 19.72
N GLY A 355 2.51 2.04 19.60
CA GLY A 355 2.85 0.84 18.82
C GLY A 355 3.14 -0.44 19.61
N ASP A 356 3.69 -0.36 20.83
CA ASP A 356 4.20 -1.55 21.54
C ASP A 356 3.12 -2.32 22.34
N GLN A 357 1.88 -1.84 22.39
CA GLN A 357 0.83 -2.37 23.28
C GLN A 357 -0.48 -2.78 22.58
N TRP A 358 -0.56 -2.74 21.25
CA TRP A 358 -1.81 -2.97 20.53
C TRP A 358 -1.67 -4.12 19.52
N ASP A 359 -2.03 -5.33 19.96
CA ASP A 359 -2.36 -6.45 19.07
C ASP A 359 -3.82 -6.29 18.60
N ALA A 360 -4.04 -6.02 17.32
CA ALA A 360 -5.38 -5.96 16.73
C ALA A 360 -5.44 -6.58 15.33
#